data_AF-A0A8T7FUI9-F1
#
_entry.id   AF-A0A8T7FUI9-F1
#
_cell.length_a   1.000
_cell.length_b   1.000
_cell.length_c   1.000
_cell.angle_alpha   90.00
_cell.angle_beta   90.00
_cell.angle_gamma   90.00
#
_symmetry.space_group_name_H-M   'P 1'
#
loop_
_entity.id
_entity.type
_entity.pdbx_description
1 polymer ?
#
loop_
_entity_poly.entity_id
_entity_poly.type
_entity_poly.pdbx_seq_one_letter_code
_entity_poly.pdbx_strand_id
1 'polypeptide(L)'
;MNPAITIRNARLHNLKNVTLEIPKNQLVVVTGLSGSGKSTLAFDLLYKESLRQLFESLGLVTGGLSKPPVDSIGGLSPSISVDQHLTNRSPRSTVGTVTEIFTYLRVLYARLGHRPCPKCGKDVPPPTYDSNGEPFLEESDESPDGTYPCPHCGAAVPEMGMANFSFNKPAGACPTCTGLGVVRQPIVSRFVDENKSIPELPIEGWIEFHGTHYSQIMKNAGKYFGFEFDPSKPIKDYTPVQRDLFLYGTESPQFRRHFPNVKPPASLPSWTCGMP
;
A
#
# COMPACT_ATOMS: atom_id res chain seq x y z
N MET A 1 33.33 -12.09 -33.48
CA MET A 1 31.95 -12.02 -32.94
C MET A 1 30.98 -11.97 -34.10
N ASN A 2 29.86 -12.70 -34.04
CA ASN A 2 28.84 -12.65 -35.09
C ASN A 2 28.17 -11.26 -35.09
N PRO A 3 28.23 -10.47 -36.19
CA PRO A 3 27.74 -9.09 -36.21
C PRO A 3 26.20 -8.98 -36.21
N ALA A 4 25.48 -10.09 -36.37
CA ALA A 4 24.03 -10.12 -36.42
C ALA A 4 23.43 -11.20 -35.49
N ILE A 5 22.15 -11.05 -35.17
CA ILE A 5 21.30 -12.09 -34.63
C ILE A 5 20.61 -12.76 -35.82
N THR A 6 20.92 -14.03 -36.06
CA THR A 6 20.36 -14.79 -37.18
C THR A 6 19.22 -15.66 -36.68
N ILE A 7 18.04 -15.52 -37.27
CA ILE A 7 16.85 -16.33 -36.95
C ILE A 7 16.52 -17.18 -38.18
N ARG A 8 16.32 -18.49 -38.00
CA ARG A 8 15.93 -19.40 -39.09
C ARG A 8 14.58 -20.05 -38.82
N ASN A 9 13.65 -19.88 -39.77
CA ASN A 9 12.33 -20.49 -39.81
C ASN A 9 11.55 -20.39 -38.48
N ALA A 10 11.38 -19.17 -37.97
CA ALA A 10 10.53 -18.94 -36.80
C ALA A 10 9.04 -19.18 -37.15
N ARG A 11 8.36 -19.98 -36.32
CA ARG A 11 6.98 -20.46 -36.51
C ARG A 11 6.05 -20.20 -35.33
N LEU A 12 6.47 -19.33 -34.40
CA LEU A 12 5.68 -19.05 -33.20
C LEU A 12 4.47 -18.15 -33.55
N HIS A 13 3.28 -18.55 -33.10
CA HIS A 13 1.99 -17.88 -33.35
C HIS A 13 1.80 -17.46 -34.82
N ASN A 14 1.86 -16.17 -35.12
CA ASN A 14 1.59 -15.61 -36.45
C ASN A 14 2.82 -15.63 -37.38
N LEU A 15 3.98 -16.09 -36.91
CA LEU A 15 5.20 -16.18 -37.72
C LEU A 15 5.10 -17.36 -38.70
N LYS A 16 5.28 -17.06 -39.99
CA LYS A 16 5.19 -18.04 -41.09
C LYS A 16 6.58 -18.35 -41.65
N ASN A 17 7.33 -19.22 -40.97
CA ASN A 17 8.70 -19.61 -41.36
C ASN A 17 9.64 -18.41 -41.58
N VAL A 18 9.60 -17.44 -40.65
CA VAL A 18 10.36 -16.19 -40.78
C VAL A 18 11.85 -16.47 -40.57
N THR A 19 12.66 -16.11 -41.57
CA THR A 19 14.13 -16.13 -41.50
C THR A 19 14.63 -14.71 -41.73
N LEU A 20 15.44 -14.19 -40.81
CA LEU A 20 15.96 -12.82 -40.88
C LEU A 20 17.26 -12.67 -40.11
N GLU A 21 18.00 -11.61 -40.42
CA GLU A 21 19.20 -11.19 -39.70
C GLU A 21 18.99 -9.80 -39.10
N ILE A 22 19.20 -9.68 -37.80
CA ILE A 22 19.10 -8.40 -37.06
C ILE A 22 20.51 -7.89 -36.78
N PRO A 23 20.90 -6.71 -37.26
CA PRO A 23 22.23 -6.16 -36.97
C PRO A 23 22.37 -5.85 -35.47
N LYS A 24 23.50 -6.23 -34.88
CA LYS A 24 23.83 -5.88 -33.49
C LYS A 24 24.31 -4.44 -33.38
N ASN A 25 24.23 -3.89 -32.16
CA ASN A 25 24.71 -2.55 -31.81
C ASN A 25 24.04 -1.44 -32.63
N GLN A 26 22.80 -1.68 -33.08
CA GLN A 26 21.98 -0.73 -33.81
C GLN A 26 20.60 -0.63 -33.17
N LEU A 27 19.96 0.54 -33.33
CA LEU A 27 18.55 0.69 -32.99
C LEU A 27 17.71 0.06 -34.11
N VAL A 28 17.16 -1.12 -33.85
CA VAL A 28 16.31 -1.84 -34.79
C VAL A 28 14.85 -1.64 -34.41
N VAL A 29 14.05 -1.18 -35.37
CA VAL A 29 12.61 -0.97 -35.19
C VAL A 29 11.84 -2.04 -35.95
N VAL A 30 11.00 -2.81 -35.23
CA VAL A 30 10.10 -3.80 -35.83
C VAL A 30 8.73 -3.15 -36.04
N THR A 31 8.31 -2.97 -37.30
CA THR A 31 7.07 -2.27 -37.66
C THR A 31 6.11 -3.15 -38.48
N GLY A 32 4.85 -2.75 -38.59
CA GLY A 32 3.79 -3.47 -39.32
C GLY A 32 2.42 -3.44 -38.64
N LEU A 33 1.37 -3.84 -39.37
CA LEU A 33 -0.03 -3.84 -38.94
C LEU A 33 -0.28 -4.64 -37.65
N SER A 34 -1.31 -4.30 -36.89
CA SER A 34 -1.70 -5.10 -35.71
C SER A 34 -1.90 -6.58 -36.09
N GLY A 35 -1.44 -7.49 -35.23
CA GLY A 35 -1.47 -8.92 -35.50
C GLY A 35 -0.38 -9.45 -36.45
N SER A 36 0.48 -8.63 -37.03
CA SER A 36 1.53 -9.08 -37.98
C SER A 36 2.66 -9.93 -37.37
N GLY A 37 2.63 -10.20 -36.06
CA GLY A 37 3.64 -11.02 -35.38
C GLY A 37 4.85 -10.26 -34.80
N LYS A 38 4.82 -8.92 -34.76
CA LYS A 38 5.91 -8.08 -34.19
C LYS A 38 6.22 -8.44 -32.75
N SER A 39 5.19 -8.44 -31.90
CA SER A 39 5.33 -8.77 -30.47
C SER A 39 5.75 -10.21 -30.28
N THR A 40 5.26 -11.12 -31.13
CA THR A 40 5.68 -12.52 -31.12
C THR A 40 7.16 -12.67 -31.46
N LEU A 41 7.67 -11.95 -32.46
CA LEU A 41 9.08 -11.97 -32.81
C LEU A 41 9.95 -11.38 -31.68
N ALA A 42 9.58 -10.22 -31.15
CA ALA A 42 10.39 -9.50 -30.17
C ALA A 42 10.33 -10.13 -28.77
N PHE A 43 9.12 -10.34 -28.23
CA PHE A 43 8.93 -10.74 -26.84
C PHE A 43 8.80 -12.27 -26.69
N ASP A 44 7.95 -12.90 -27.50
CA ASP A 44 7.68 -14.33 -27.31
C ASP A 44 8.79 -15.24 -27.87
N LEU A 45 9.50 -14.78 -28.90
CA LEU A 45 10.61 -15.53 -29.49
C LEU A 45 11.95 -15.06 -28.93
N LEU A 46 12.39 -13.84 -29.27
CA LEU A 46 13.76 -13.39 -28.95
C LEU A 46 14.00 -13.22 -27.45
N TYR A 47 13.12 -12.51 -26.74
CA TYR A 47 13.29 -12.29 -25.30
C TYR A 47 13.16 -13.58 -24.49
N LYS A 48 12.13 -14.40 -24.73
CA LYS A 48 11.99 -15.69 -24.02
C LYS A 48 13.13 -16.66 -24.29
N GLU A 49 13.62 -16.73 -25.53
CA GLU A 49 14.77 -17.58 -25.86
C GLU A 49 16.05 -17.08 -25.17
N SER A 50 16.24 -15.76 -25.12
CA SER A 50 17.35 -15.13 -24.41
C SER A 50 17.32 -15.45 -22.92
N LEU A 51 16.15 -15.36 -22.27
CA LEU A 51 15.97 -15.76 -20.88
C LEU A 51 16.22 -17.25 -20.65
N ARG A 52 15.72 -18.12 -21.55
CA ARG A 52 15.94 -19.57 -21.47
C ARG A 52 17.43 -19.91 -21.51
N GLN A 53 18.17 -19.36 -22.47
CA GLN A 53 19.62 -19.56 -22.60
C GLN A 53 20.39 -19.01 -21.40
N LEU A 54 19.96 -17.88 -20.84
CA LEU A 54 20.55 -17.31 -19.62
C LEU A 54 20.32 -18.20 -18.40
N PHE A 55 19.12 -18.74 -18.21
CA PHE A 55 18.85 -19.65 -17.10
C PHE A 55 19.61 -20.97 -17.24
N GLU A 56 19.70 -21.51 -18.46
CA GLU A 56 20.50 -22.70 -18.72
C GLU A 56 22.00 -22.49 -18.44
N SER A 57 22.56 -21.33 -18.80
CA SER A 57 23.98 -21.03 -18.54
C SER A 57 24.28 -20.82 -17.05
N LEU A 58 23.29 -20.37 -16.27
CA LEU A 58 23.37 -20.23 -14.82
C LEU A 58 23.04 -21.52 -14.06
N GLY A 59 22.70 -22.62 -14.75
CA GLY A 59 22.29 -23.88 -14.11
C GLY A 59 20.95 -23.78 -13.38
N LEU A 60 20.14 -22.77 -13.69
CA LEU A 60 18.82 -22.56 -13.10
C LEU A 60 17.77 -23.36 -13.87
N VAL A 61 16.74 -23.82 -13.15
CA VAL A 61 15.58 -24.44 -13.80
C VAL A 61 14.91 -23.40 -14.69
N THR A 62 14.67 -23.74 -15.95
CA THR A 62 14.12 -22.82 -16.97
C THR A 62 12.67 -22.37 -16.70
N GLY A 63 12.08 -22.76 -15.57
CA GLY A 63 10.80 -22.24 -15.10
C GLY A 63 9.61 -22.50 -16.03
N GLY A 64 9.67 -23.55 -16.85
CA GLY A 64 8.64 -23.84 -17.86
C GLY A 64 8.80 -23.04 -19.17
N LEU A 65 9.92 -22.33 -19.37
CA LEU A 65 10.29 -21.78 -20.67
C LEU A 65 10.59 -22.93 -21.64
N SER A 66 9.60 -23.28 -22.47
CA SER A 66 9.78 -24.22 -23.55
C SER A 66 10.61 -23.59 -24.67
N LYS A 67 11.40 -24.43 -25.36
CA LYS A 67 12.11 -24.00 -26.54
C LYS A 67 11.08 -23.56 -27.60
N PRO A 68 11.15 -22.31 -28.11
CA PRO A 68 10.17 -21.83 -29.07
C PRO A 68 10.31 -22.58 -30.41
N PRO A 69 9.24 -22.64 -31.22
CA PRO A 69 9.24 -23.32 -32.52
C PRO A 69 10.03 -22.50 -33.55
N VAL A 70 11.34 -22.67 -33.55
CA VAL A 70 12.32 -22.06 -34.45
C VAL A 70 13.42 -23.08 -34.73
N ASP A 71 14.01 -23.08 -35.92
CA ASP A 71 15.07 -24.05 -36.25
C ASP A 71 16.37 -23.69 -35.53
N SER A 72 16.75 -22.41 -35.60
CA SER A 72 17.93 -21.90 -34.88
C SER A 72 17.84 -20.39 -34.68
N ILE A 73 18.41 -19.94 -33.56
CA ILE A 73 18.72 -18.54 -33.30
C ILE A 73 20.20 -18.47 -32.95
N GLY A 74 20.98 -17.75 -33.77
CA GLY A 74 22.41 -17.56 -33.60
C GLY A 74 22.73 -16.13 -33.18
N GLY A 75 23.75 -15.96 -32.34
CA GLY A 75 24.21 -14.63 -31.94
C GLY A 75 23.28 -13.88 -30.99
N LEU A 76 22.28 -14.51 -30.38
CA LEU A 76 21.44 -13.87 -29.37
C LEU A 76 22.27 -13.46 -28.15
N SER A 77 22.01 -12.27 -27.62
CA SER A 77 22.65 -11.78 -26.39
C SER A 77 21.64 -11.82 -25.24
N PRO A 78 22.07 -11.82 -23.97
CA PRO A 78 21.18 -11.59 -22.84
C PRO A 78 20.37 -10.32 -23.09
N SER A 79 19.05 -10.41 -22.92
CA SER A 79 18.13 -9.34 -23.29
C SER A 79 17.22 -8.97 -22.12
N ILE A 80 16.81 -7.72 -22.12
CA ILE A 80 15.91 -7.13 -21.13
C ILE A 80 14.66 -6.69 -21.88
N SER A 81 13.50 -7.13 -21.42
CA SER A 81 12.22 -6.63 -21.92
C SER A 81 11.84 -5.36 -21.17
N VAL A 82 11.49 -4.31 -21.91
CA VAL A 82 10.87 -3.10 -21.38
C VAL A 82 9.52 -2.96 -22.06
N ASP A 83 8.45 -3.22 -21.31
CA ASP A 83 7.07 -3.12 -21.78
C ASP A 83 6.24 -2.18 -20.87
N GLN A 84 4.97 -1.98 -21.23
CA GLN A 84 4.04 -1.13 -20.48
C GLN A 84 3.15 -1.94 -19.51
N HIS A 85 3.47 -3.20 -19.24
CA HIS A 85 2.66 -4.01 -18.35
C HIS A 85 2.83 -3.52 -16.90
N LEU A 86 1.74 -3.04 -16.30
CA LEU A 86 1.72 -2.67 -14.89
C LEU A 86 1.86 -3.93 -14.02
N THR A 87 3.10 -4.23 -13.63
CA THR A 87 3.42 -5.41 -12.80
C THR A 87 3.09 -5.22 -11.32
N ASN A 88 2.91 -3.98 -10.84
CA ASN A 88 2.75 -3.70 -9.41
C ASN A 88 1.55 -2.78 -9.12
N ARG A 89 0.60 -3.29 -8.32
CA ARG A 89 -0.56 -2.54 -7.79
C ARG A 89 -0.47 -2.36 -6.27
N SER A 90 0.67 -2.67 -5.66
CA SER A 90 0.84 -2.52 -4.22
C SER A 90 0.65 -1.05 -3.83
N PRO A 91 -0.25 -0.72 -2.89
CA PRO A 91 -0.49 0.66 -2.46
C PRO A 91 0.72 1.26 -1.73
N ARG A 92 1.70 0.43 -1.36
CA ARG A 92 2.96 0.85 -0.75
C ARG A 92 4.13 0.92 -1.75
N SER A 93 3.87 0.68 -3.03
CA SER A 93 4.87 0.89 -4.08
C SER A 93 4.75 2.32 -4.59
N THR A 94 5.84 3.06 -4.51
CA THR A 94 5.95 4.44 -4.99
C THR A 94 7.06 4.54 -6.02
N VAL A 95 7.15 5.66 -6.75
CA VAL A 95 8.28 5.93 -7.64
C VAL A 95 9.62 5.79 -6.90
N GLY A 96 9.69 6.28 -5.66
CA GLY A 96 10.89 6.20 -4.84
C GLY A 96 11.31 4.76 -4.50
N THR A 97 10.36 3.86 -4.26
CA THR A 97 10.68 2.44 -3.98
C THR A 97 11.05 1.70 -5.25
N VAL A 98 10.34 1.93 -6.36
CA VAL A 98 10.62 1.22 -7.64
C VAL A 98 11.97 1.62 -8.23
N THR A 99 12.39 2.87 -8.03
CA THR A 99 13.68 3.37 -8.52
C THR A 99 14.82 3.18 -7.52
N GLU A 100 14.57 2.58 -6.36
CA GLU A 100 15.50 2.46 -5.22
C GLU A 100 16.01 3.79 -4.65
N ILE A 101 15.57 4.95 -5.18
CA ILE A 101 15.92 6.28 -4.64
C ILE A 101 15.53 6.36 -3.16
N PHE A 102 14.38 5.80 -2.78
CA PHE A 102 13.93 5.77 -1.39
C PHE A 102 14.87 4.96 -0.48
N THR A 103 15.48 3.90 -0.99
CA THR A 103 16.47 3.10 -0.25
C THR A 103 17.70 3.96 0.06
N TYR A 104 18.22 4.71 -0.91
CA TYR A 104 19.33 5.64 -0.67
C TYR A 104 18.96 6.79 0.27
N LEU A 105 17.74 7.34 0.16
CA LEU A 105 17.27 8.35 1.09
C LEU A 105 17.22 7.82 2.53
N ARG A 106 16.77 6.58 2.75
CA ARG A 106 16.77 5.94 4.08
C ARG A 106 18.18 5.87 4.67
N VAL A 107 19.18 5.48 3.86
CA VAL A 107 20.60 5.48 4.27
C VAL A 107 21.04 6.89 4.63
N LEU A 108 20.76 7.86 3.76
CA LEU A 108 21.16 9.26 3.93
C LEU A 108 20.60 9.85 5.24
N TYR A 109 19.30 9.70 5.48
CA TYR A 109 18.65 10.23 6.69
C TYR A 109 19.07 9.48 7.96
N ALA A 110 19.30 8.17 7.89
CA ALA A 110 19.81 7.42 9.03
C ALA A 110 21.22 7.86 9.43
N ARG A 111 22.09 8.15 8.44
CA ARG A 111 23.51 8.47 8.70
C ARG A 111 23.80 9.94 8.90
N LEU A 112 23.08 10.84 8.22
CA LEU A 112 23.35 12.28 8.22
C LEU A 112 22.19 13.10 8.82
N GLY A 113 21.12 12.45 9.25
CA GLY A 113 19.92 13.11 9.78
C GLY A 113 20.17 13.77 11.12
N HIS A 114 20.10 15.10 11.11
CA HIS A 114 19.98 15.92 12.31
C HIS A 114 18.54 15.86 12.84
N ARG A 115 18.38 15.80 14.17
CA ARG A 115 17.05 15.69 14.79
C ARG A 115 16.95 16.42 16.13
N PRO A 116 15.79 16.98 16.46
CA PRO A 116 15.58 17.62 17.75
C PRO A 116 15.57 16.59 18.87
N CYS A 117 16.23 16.91 19.99
CA CYS A 117 16.13 16.12 21.21
C CYS A 117 14.68 16.12 21.74
N PRO A 118 14.07 14.95 22.02
CA PRO A 118 12.69 14.88 22.55
C PRO A 118 12.49 15.63 23.88
N LYS A 119 13.57 15.83 24.66
CA LYS A 119 13.50 16.50 25.97
C LYS A 119 13.75 18.00 25.90
N CYS A 120 14.83 18.43 25.23
CA CYS A 120 15.25 19.84 25.24
C CYS A 120 15.06 20.58 23.92
N GLY A 121 14.63 19.89 22.86
CA GLY A 121 14.36 20.46 21.53
C GLY A 121 15.58 20.92 20.73
N LYS A 122 16.78 20.92 21.33
CA LYS A 122 18.03 21.28 20.64
C LYS A 122 18.42 20.21 19.62
N ASP A 123 19.15 20.64 18.60
CA ASP A 123 19.65 19.79 17.54
C ASP A 123 20.58 18.69 18.07
N VAL A 124 20.40 17.47 17.58
CA VAL A 124 21.23 16.31 17.91
C VAL A 124 21.80 15.79 16.59
N PRO A 125 23.13 15.86 16.40
CA PRO A 125 23.76 15.30 15.22
C PRO A 125 23.62 13.76 15.22
N PRO A 126 23.76 13.12 14.05
CA PRO A 126 23.82 11.67 13.96
C PRO A 126 25.01 11.13 14.78
N PRO A 127 24.87 9.99 15.45
CA PRO A 127 25.95 9.40 16.23
C PRO A 127 27.01 8.80 15.29
N THR A 128 28.28 8.89 15.67
CA THR A 128 29.40 8.26 14.94
C THR A 128 29.55 6.76 15.24
N TYR A 129 29.09 6.33 16.41
CA TYR A 129 29.14 4.95 16.90
C TYR A 129 27.77 4.56 17.43
N ASP A 130 27.44 3.27 17.36
CA ASP A 130 26.24 2.73 17.99
C ASP A 130 26.41 2.61 19.50
N SER A 131 25.34 2.21 20.17
CA SER A 131 25.32 1.93 21.61
C SER A 131 26.32 0.87 22.08
N ASN A 132 26.84 0.02 21.18
CA ASN A 132 27.87 -0.97 21.46
C ASN A 132 29.31 -0.44 21.22
N GLY A 133 29.45 0.78 20.71
CA GLY A 133 30.73 1.38 20.35
C GLY A 133 31.25 0.95 18.99
N GLU A 134 30.44 0.25 18.20
CA GLU A 134 30.76 -0.13 16.83
C GLU A 134 30.46 1.02 15.87
N PRO A 135 31.27 1.22 14.82
CA PRO A 135 30.93 2.18 13.77
C PRO A 135 29.58 1.79 13.17
N PHE A 136 28.69 2.77 12.98
CA PHE A 136 27.35 2.59 12.40
C PHE A 136 27.46 2.16 10.91
N LEU A 137 27.85 0.90 10.68
CA LEU A 137 28.15 0.32 9.38
C LEU A 137 27.09 -0.69 8.93
N GLU A 138 26.29 -1.22 9.85
CA GLU A 138 25.31 -2.24 9.52
C GLU A 138 24.11 -1.65 8.76
N GLU A 139 23.94 -2.12 7.53
CA GLU A 139 22.70 -2.03 6.77
C GLU A 139 21.68 -3.03 7.34
N SER A 140 21.38 -2.91 8.64
CA SER A 140 20.34 -3.73 9.26
C SER A 140 18.98 -3.18 8.87
N ASP A 141 18.12 -4.08 8.42
CA ASP A 141 16.74 -3.76 8.04
C ASP A 141 15.80 -3.75 9.27
N GLU A 142 16.38 -4.00 10.46
CA GLU A 142 15.80 -3.88 11.79
C GLU A 142 16.13 -2.51 12.40
N SER A 143 15.20 -1.97 13.19
CA SER A 143 15.45 -0.75 13.95
C SER A 143 16.36 -1.03 15.13
N PRO A 144 17.41 -0.23 15.36
CA PRO A 144 18.21 -0.35 16.56
C PRO A 144 17.37 -0.03 17.79
N ASP A 145 17.49 -0.84 18.84
CA ASP A 145 16.81 -0.63 20.14
C ASP A 145 17.67 0.20 21.12
N GLY A 146 18.84 0.68 20.66
CA GLY A 146 19.78 1.46 21.45
C GLY A 146 19.34 2.89 21.72
N THR A 147 20.05 3.54 22.64
CA THR A 147 19.95 4.98 22.88
C THR A 147 21.32 5.56 23.09
N TYR A 148 21.51 6.84 22.75
CA TYR A 148 22.72 7.59 23.07
C TYR A 148 22.38 8.91 23.79
N PRO A 149 23.27 9.44 24.64
CA PRO A 149 23.00 10.65 25.41
C PRO A 149 23.00 11.89 24.50
N CYS A 150 21.99 12.74 24.67
CA CYS A 150 21.94 14.05 24.01
C CYS A 150 23.15 14.92 24.43
N PRO A 151 23.91 15.51 23.48
CA PRO A 151 25.09 16.30 23.80
C PRO A 151 24.78 17.61 24.55
N HIS A 152 23.50 18.01 24.61
CA HIS A 152 23.09 19.26 25.24
C HIS A 152 22.47 19.12 26.62
N CYS A 153 21.82 17.99 26.94
CA CYS A 153 21.09 17.81 28.20
C CYS A 153 21.24 16.41 28.82
N GLY A 154 22.01 15.52 28.18
CA GLY A 154 22.27 14.15 28.66
C GLY A 154 21.07 13.20 28.59
N ALA A 155 19.91 13.64 28.09
CA ALA A 155 18.75 12.76 27.94
C ALA A 155 19.02 11.65 26.93
N ALA A 156 18.52 10.44 27.19
CA ALA A 156 18.58 9.34 26.24
C ALA A 156 17.81 9.69 24.96
N VAL A 157 18.48 9.59 23.82
CA VAL A 157 17.91 9.78 22.49
C VAL A 157 17.88 8.40 21.80
N PRO A 158 16.71 7.91 21.32
CA PRO A 158 16.61 6.61 20.66
C PRO A 158 17.46 6.55 19.40
N GLU A 159 18.19 5.49 19.14
CA GLU A 159 18.87 5.31 17.85
C GLU A 159 17.87 5.25 16.69
N MET A 160 18.34 5.59 15.49
CA MET A 160 17.52 5.51 14.28
C MET A 160 18.34 4.82 13.19
N GLY A 161 17.78 3.73 12.66
CA GLY A 161 18.30 3.03 11.49
C GLY A 161 17.45 3.29 10.25
N MET A 162 17.80 2.63 9.15
CA MET A 162 17.06 2.73 7.88
C MET A 162 15.59 2.30 8.02
N ALA A 163 15.27 1.43 8.98
CA ALA A 163 13.90 0.98 9.25
C ALA A 163 12.99 2.12 9.73
N ASN A 164 13.52 3.07 10.50
CA ASN A 164 12.76 4.22 11.01
C ASN A 164 12.37 5.21 9.90
N PHE A 165 13.06 5.17 8.77
CA PHE A 165 12.76 5.98 7.58
C PHE A 165 11.97 5.20 6.53
N SER A 166 11.49 4.00 6.85
CA SER A 166 10.72 3.16 5.94
C SER A 166 9.25 3.13 6.34
N PHE A 167 8.38 3.66 5.49
CA PHE A 167 6.92 3.52 5.66
C PHE A 167 6.44 2.06 5.45
N ASN A 168 7.31 1.18 4.95
CA ASN A 168 7.03 -0.26 4.81
C ASN A 168 7.36 -1.06 6.07
N LYS A 169 8.09 -0.48 7.04
CA LYS A 169 8.48 -1.14 8.29
C LYS A 169 7.67 -0.55 9.45
N PRO A 170 7.25 -1.35 10.44
CA PRO A 170 6.52 -0.84 11.60
C PRO A 170 7.21 0.33 12.31
N ALA A 171 8.54 0.31 12.38
CA ALA A 171 9.34 1.35 13.03
C ALA A 171 9.27 2.75 12.36
N GLY A 172 8.97 2.81 11.06
CA GLY A 172 8.86 4.06 10.30
C GLY A 172 7.46 4.34 9.75
N ALA A 173 6.54 3.38 9.86
CA ALA A 173 5.18 3.51 9.37
C ALA A 173 4.34 4.38 10.31
N CYS A 174 3.57 5.31 9.73
CA CYS A 174 2.57 6.06 10.49
C CYS A 174 1.56 5.09 11.14
N PRO A 175 1.29 5.17 12.45
CA PRO A 175 0.42 4.22 13.15
C PRO A 175 -1.04 4.30 12.69
N THR A 176 -1.49 5.45 12.18
CA THR A 176 -2.87 5.65 11.74
C THR A 176 -3.14 5.00 10.38
N CYS A 177 -2.26 5.20 9.39
CA CYS A 177 -2.43 4.65 8.05
C CYS A 177 -1.59 3.41 7.79
N THR A 178 -0.76 2.97 8.74
CA THR A 178 0.18 1.85 8.64
C THR A 178 1.13 1.98 7.43
N GLY A 179 1.54 3.22 7.14
CA GLY A 179 2.44 3.54 6.02
C GLY A 179 1.78 3.55 4.64
N LEU A 180 0.44 3.46 4.55
CA LEU A 180 -0.29 3.60 3.28
C LEU A 180 -0.39 5.05 2.79
N GLY A 181 -0.17 6.03 3.67
CA GLY A 181 -0.36 7.46 3.39
C GLY A 181 -1.83 7.88 3.25
N VAL A 182 -2.78 6.94 3.26
CA VAL A 182 -4.21 7.18 3.12
C VAL A 182 -5.00 6.39 4.17
N VAL A 183 -6.10 6.96 4.63
CA VAL A 183 -7.12 6.28 5.46
C VAL A 183 -8.42 6.35 4.69
N ARG A 184 -9.14 5.23 4.63
CA ARG A 184 -10.48 5.19 4.03
C ARG A 184 -11.51 5.35 5.13
N GLN A 185 -12.30 6.40 5.06
CA GLN A 185 -13.39 6.65 5.99
C GLN A 185 -14.69 6.79 5.20
N PRO A 186 -15.81 6.24 5.70
CA PRO A 186 -17.10 6.43 5.06
C PRO A 186 -17.52 7.91 5.17
N ILE A 187 -18.02 8.47 4.08
CA ILE A 187 -18.66 9.79 4.09
C ILE A 187 -20.09 9.58 4.54
N VAL A 188 -20.34 9.68 5.84
CA VAL A 188 -21.65 9.36 6.47
C VAL A 188 -22.82 10.07 5.78
N SER A 189 -22.65 11.33 5.38
CA SER A 189 -23.69 12.11 4.69
C SER A 189 -24.12 11.55 3.33
N ARG A 190 -23.34 10.65 2.73
CA ARG A 190 -23.74 9.97 1.48
C ARG A 190 -24.59 8.72 1.72
N PHE A 191 -24.54 8.15 2.92
CA PHE A 191 -25.25 6.93 3.26
C PHE A 191 -26.57 7.20 3.98
N VAL A 192 -26.81 8.44 4.43
CA VAL A 192 -27.97 8.81 5.25
C VAL A 192 -28.86 9.78 4.47
N ASP A 193 -30.10 9.38 4.22
CA ASP A 193 -31.17 10.25 3.75
C ASP A 193 -31.75 11.05 4.92
N GLU A 194 -31.38 12.32 4.98
CA GLU A 194 -31.75 13.26 6.03
C GLU A 194 -33.27 13.50 6.14
N ASN A 195 -34.04 13.21 5.09
CA ASN A 195 -35.49 13.45 5.08
C ASN A 195 -36.32 12.27 5.59
N LYS A 196 -35.70 11.10 5.74
CA LYS A 196 -36.38 9.89 6.22
C LYS A 196 -36.21 9.73 7.73
N SER A 197 -37.17 9.10 8.35
CA SER A 197 -37.13 8.60 9.73
C SER A 197 -36.52 7.19 9.78
N ILE A 198 -36.21 6.69 10.98
CA ILE A 198 -35.61 5.33 11.14
C ILE A 198 -36.50 4.21 10.56
N PRO A 199 -37.84 4.19 10.78
CA PRO A 199 -38.73 3.22 10.16
C PRO A 199 -38.80 3.32 8.63
N GLU A 200 -38.55 4.49 8.06
CA GLU A 200 -38.50 4.72 6.60
C GLU A 200 -37.15 4.30 5.97
N LEU A 201 -36.23 3.73 6.77
CA LEU A 201 -34.95 3.20 6.35
C LEU A 201 -34.05 4.30 5.73
N PRO A 202 -33.51 5.20 6.57
CA PRO A 202 -32.75 6.36 6.12
C PRO A 202 -31.33 5.99 5.69
N ILE A 203 -30.85 4.78 6.01
CA ILE A 203 -29.50 4.33 5.66
C ILE A 203 -29.58 3.39 4.46
N GLU A 204 -28.76 3.67 3.42
CA GLU A 204 -28.65 2.80 2.25
C GLU A 204 -28.27 1.36 2.66
N GLY A 205 -29.04 0.37 2.19
CA GLY A 205 -28.85 -1.04 2.53
C GLY A 205 -29.61 -1.52 3.77
N TRP A 206 -30.27 -0.65 4.53
CA TRP A 206 -31.16 -1.09 5.60
C TRP A 206 -32.43 -1.75 5.06
N ILE A 207 -32.78 -2.89 5.65
CA ILE A 207 -34.08 -3.56 5.52
C ILE A 207 -34.98 -3.31 6.73
N GLU A 208 -36.27 -3.63 6.62
CA GLU A 208 -37.33 -3.41 7.64
C GLU A 208 -36.95 -3.88 9.05
N PHE A 209 -36.24 -5.02 9.15
CA PHE A 209 -35.70 -5.52 10.41
C PHE A 209 -34.85 -4.48 11.14
N HIS A 210 -33.95 -3.78 10.44
CA HIS A 210 -33.09 -2.76 11.04
C HIS A 210 -33.89 -1.57 11.54
N GLY A 211 -34.85 -1.07 10.75
CA GLY A 211 -35.73 0.03 11.15
C GLY A 211 -36.48 -0.29 12.44
N THR A 212 -37.06 -1.49 12.53
CA THR A 212 -37.82 -1.94 13.71
C THR A 212 -36.92 -2.17 14.93
N HIS A 213 -35.83 -2.92 14.73
CA HIS A 213 -34.90 -3.29 15.79
C HIS A 213 -34.21 -2.07 16.40
N TYR A 214 -33.63 -1.20 15.56
CA TYR A 214 -32.91 -0.02 16.03
C TYR A 214 -33.83 1.04 16.61
N SER A 215 -35.07 1.19 16.11
CA SER A 215 -36.06 2.09 16.73
C SER A 215 -36.27 1.79 18.21
N GLN A 216 -36.42 0.51 18.58
CA GLN A 216 -36.63 0.12 19.97
C GLN A 216 -35.37 0.33 20.82
N ILE A 217 -34.21 0.01 20.26
CA ILE A 217 -32.92 0.18 20.93
C ILE A 217 -32.65 1.65 21.23
N MET A 218 -32.83 2.55 20.26
CA MET A 218 -32.56 3.98 20.44
C MET A 218 -33.53 4.62 21.43
N LYS A 219 -34.81 4.20 21.44
CA LYS A 219 -35.78 4.59 22.49
C LYS A 219 -35.31 4.18 23.89
N ASN A 220 -34.82 2.95 24.04
CA ASN A 220 -34.32 2.45 25.33
C ASN A 220 -33.04 3.19 25.76
N ALA A 221 -32.15 3.49 24.81
CA ALA A 221 -30.95 4.28 25.07
C ALA A 221 -31.30 5.71 25.53
N GLY A 222 -32.23 6.38 24.84
CA GLY A 222 -32.73 7.69 25.25
C GLY A 222 -33.24 7.70 26.69
N LYS A 223 -34.10 6.73 27.05
CA LYS A 223 -34.60 6.57 28.43
C LYS A 223 -33.48 6.40 29.45
N TYR A 224 -32.45 5.59 29.13
CA TYR A 224 -31.33 5.36 30.04
C TYR A 224 -30.48 6.62 30.27
N PHE A 225 -30.20 7.36 29.21
CA PHE A 225 -29.39 8.58 29.26
C PHE A 225 -30.22 9.84 29.59
N GLY A 226 -31.53 9.71 29.85
CA GLY A 226 -32.38 10.79 30.33
C GLY A 226 -32.84 11.78 29.25
N PHE A 227 -32.96 11.35 27.99
CA PHE A 227 -33.50 12.18 26.91
C PHE A 227 -34.52 11.43 26.04
N GLU A 228 -35.42 12.18 25.41
CA GLU A 228 -36.41 11.59 24.50
C GLU A 228 -35.78 11.27 23.14
N PHE A 229 -35.99 10.04 22.65
CA PHE A 229 -35.59 9.65 21.30
C PHE A 229 -36.84 9.17 20.54
N ASP A 230 -37.25 9.96 19.54
CA ASP A 230 -38.38 9.64 18.68
C ASP A 230 -37.87 9.17 17.30
N PRO A 231 -37.91 7.86 16.99
CA PRO A 231 -37.41 7.32 15.74
C PRO A 231 -38.27 7.69 14.53
N SER A 232 -39.51 8.17 14.74
CA SER A 232 -40.41 8.57 13.67
C SER A 232 -40.11 9.97 13.12
N LYS A 233 -39.23 10.74 13.77
CA LYS A 233 -38.76 12.03 13.24
C LYS A 233 -37.75 11.82 12.11
N PRO A 234 -37.77 12.66 11.06
CA PRO A 234 -36.71 12.71 10.07
C PRO A 234 -35.32 12.93 10.70
N ILE A 235 -34.27 12.33 10.14
CA ILE A 235 -32.90 12.42 10.70
C ILE A 235 -32.40 13.89 10.76
N LYS A 236 -32.80 14.75 9.83
CA LYS A 236 -32.44 16.19 9.85
C LYS A 236 -32.95 16.94 11.09
N ASP A 237 -34.01 16.44 11.72
CA ASP A 237 -34.65 17.07 12.87
C ASP A 237 -34.09 16.56 14.21
N TYR A 238 -33.09 15.66 14.17
CA TYR A 238 -32.44 15.14 15.36
C TYR A 238 -31.53 16.19 16.00
N THR A 239 -31.65 16.33 17.33
CA THR A 239 -30.69 17.08 18.15
C THR A 239 -29.29 16.46 18.05
N PRO A 240 -28.22 17.20 18.40
CA PRO A 240 -26.86 16.67 18.38
C PRO A 240 -26.70 15.35 19.17
N VAL A 241 -27.38 15.21 20.31
CA VAL A 241 -27.33 14.00 21.14
C VAL A 241 -28.01 12.81 20.45
N GLN A 242 -29.19 13.02 19.87
CA GLN A 242 -29.92 12.00 19.12
C GLN A 242 -29.15 11.57 17.87
N ARG A 243 -28.56 12.54 17.16
CA ARG A 243 -27.76 12.28 15.96
C ARG A 243 -26.48 11.52 16.27
N ASP A 244 -25.77 11.88 17.34
CA ASP A 244 -24.56 11.17 17.75
C ASP A 244 -24.88 9.75 18.23
N LEU A 245 -26.02 9.54 18.92
CA LEU A 245 -26.50 8.21 19.28
C LEU A 245 -26.80 7.36 18.04
N PHE A 246 -27.51 7.95 17.08
CA PHE A 246 -27.90 7.28 15.83
C PHE A 246 -26.70 6.87 14.97
N LEU A 247 -25.71 7.75 14.81
CA LEU A 247 -24.57 7.52 13.92
C LEU A 247 -23.42 6.76 14.57
N TYR A 248 -23.16 6.97 15.85
CA TYR A 248 -21.93 6.50 16.51
C TYR A 248 -22.15 5.62 17.73
N GLY A 249 -23.39 5.42 18.19
CA GLY A 249 -23.69 4.55 19.32
C GLY A 249 -23.10 5.04 20.66
N THR A 250 -23.38 4.29 21.73
CA THR A 250 -23.20 4.75 23.11
C THR A 250 -21.76 4.73 23.62
N GLU A 251 -20.88 3.97 22.95
CA GLU A 251 -19.47 3.85 23.34
C GLU A 251 -18.54 4.83 22.62
N SER A 252 -19.03 5.50 21.58
CA SER A 252 -18.21 6.44 20.81
C SER A 252 -17.82 7.68 21.61
N PRO A 253 -16.64 8.25 21.35
CA PRO A 253 -16.27 9.56 21.89
C PRO A 253 -17.29 10.66 21.56
N GLN A 254 -17.89 10.60 20.36
CA GLN A 254 -18.89 11.55 19.86
C GLN A 254 -20.15 11.56 20.71
N PHE A 255 -20.63 10.40 21.16
CA PHE A 255 -21.79 10.33 22.04
C PHE A 255 -21.41 10.54 23.51
N ARG A 256 -20.30 9.94 23.96
CA ARG A 256 -19.85 10.01 25.38
C ARG A 256 -19.57 11.43 25.85
N ARG A 257 -19.23 12.37 24.96
CA ARG A 257 -19.06 13.79 25.34
C ARG A 257 -20.32 14.43 25.94
N HIS A 258 -21.50 13.92 25.61
CA HIS A 258 -22.77 14.39 26.18
C HIS A 258 -23.04 13.82 27.58
N PHE A 259 -22.43 12.68 27.90
CA PHE A 259 -22.63 11.95 29.16
C PHE A 259 -21.31 11.38 29.72
N PRO A 260 -20.32 12.21 30.06
CA PRO A 260 -18.95 11.76 30.37
C PRO A 260 -18.86 10.86 31.61
N ASN A 261 -19.82 10.97 32.53
CA ASN A 261 -19.85 10.24 33.79
C ASN A 261 -20.85 9.07 33.83
N VAL A 262 -21.54 8.80 32.72
CA VAL A 262 -22.54 7.73 32.64
C VAL A 262 -21.99 6.58 31.84
N LYS A 263 -21.83 5.42 32.47
CA LYS A 263 -21.31 4.22 31.81
C LYS A 263 -22.42 3.54 31.00
N PRO A 264 -22.25 3.28 29.70
CA PRO A 264 -23.26 2.55 28.93
C PRO A 264 -23.40 1.11 29.46
N PRO A 265 -24.64 0.59 29.61
CA PRO A 265 -24.89 -0.81 29.93
C PRO A 265 -24.56 -1.68 28.71
N ALA A 266 -24.11 -2.92 28.95
CA ALA A 266 -23.72 -3.86 27.90
C ALA A 266 -24.87 -4.24 26.94
N SER A 267 -26.12 -3.97 27.32
CA SER A 267 -27.33 -4.20 26.51
C SER A 267 -27.64 -3.07 25.52
N LEU A 268 -26.90 -1.95 25.56
CA LEU A 268 -27.07 -0.82 24.66
C LEU A 268 -26.02 -0.84 23.55
N PRO A 269 -26.34 -0.24 22.38
CA PRO A 269 -25.54 -0.36 21.17
C PRO A 269 -24.14 0.24 21.35
N SER A 270 -23.13 -0.60 21.12
CA SER A 270 -21.73 -0.23 20.99
C SER A 270 -21.30 -0.43 19.53
N TRP A 271 -21.72 0.46 18.64
CA TRP A 271 -21.21 0.48 17.27
C TRP A 271 -20.62 1.85 16.98
N THR A 272 -19.29 1.91 16.82
CA THR A 272 -18.68 3.03 16.11
C THR A 272 -19.14 2.97 14.67
N CYS A 273 -19.52 4.10 14.06
CA CYS A 273 -19.82 4.16 12.62
C CYS A 273 -18.71 3.42 11.85
N GLY A 274 -19.15 2.31 11.28
CA GLY A 274 -18.46 1.02 11.21
C GLY A 274 -19.58 -0.02 11.20
N MET A 275 -20.59 0.30 10.39
CA MET A 275 -21.70 -0.57 10.01
C MET A 275 -21.09 -1.89 9.53
N PRO A 276 -21.73 -3.05 9.82
CA PRO A 276 -21.30 -4.29 9.18
C PRO A 276 -21.25 -4.14 7.65
#